data_AF-A0A2M6XU48-F1
#
_entry.id   AF-A0A2M6XU48-F1
#
_cell.length_a   1.000
_cell.length_b   1.000
_cell.length_c   1.000
_cell.angle_alpha   90.00
_cell.angle_beta   90.00
_cell.angle_gamma   90.00
#
_symmetry.space_group_name_H-M   'P 1'
#
loop_
_entity.id
_entity.type
_entity.pdbx_description
1 polymer ?
#
loop_
_entity_poly.entity_id
_entity_poly.type
_entity_poly.pdbx_seq_one_letter_code
_entity_poly.pdbx_strand_id
1 'polypeptide(L)'
;MAIQSQAKQNKTHFIFPRELLLEIDKVAGKRKRSAFVIQAAREKLDKQKFDWILRDAAGAWSDKNHPELKTKKDVARYIRNFRKLSDNRLKKLYE
;
A
#
# COMPACT_ATOMS: atom_id res chain seq x y z
N MET A 1 6.79 -20.41 10.93
CA MET A 1 7.75 -20.24 9.82
C MET A 1 7.82 -18.77 9.45
N ALA A 2 8.85 -18.05 9.88
CA ALA A 2 9.11 -16.69 9.43
C ALA A 2 10.26 -16.74 8.42
N ILE A 3 9.95 -16.62 7.13
CA ILE A 3 10.96 -16.46 6.09
C ILE A 3 11.45 -15.01 6.22
N GLN A 4 12.45 -14.78 7.08
CA GLN A 4 13.26 -13.58 6.98
C GLN A 4 14.17 -13.76 5.76
N SER A 5 13.71 -13.31 4.58
CA SER A 5 14.61 -13.16 3.45
C SER A 5 15.64 -12.08 3.81
N GLN A 6 16.89 -12.47 4.03
CA GLN A 6 17.99 -11.49 4.12
C GLN A 6 18.10 -10.78 2.77
N ALA A 7 17.59 -9.55 2.67
CA ALA A 7 17.75 -8.72 1.49
C ALA A 7 19.24 -8.39 1.35
N LYS A 8 19.85 -8.81 0.22
CA LYS A 8 21.25 -8.51 -0.11
C LYS A 8 21.44 -7.00 -0.20
N GLN A 9 22.28 -6.44 0.66
CA GLN A 9 22.59 -5.01 0.67
C GLN A 9 23.80 -4.75 -0.23
N ASN A 10 23.64 -3.88 -1.22
CA ASN A 10 24.74 -3.38 -2.05
C ASN A 10 25.10 -1.95 -1.60
N LYS A 11 26.39 -1.65 -1.51
CA LYS A 11 26.86 -0.28 -1.26
C LYS A 11 26.77 0.52 -2.54
N THR A 12 26.16 1.70 -2.48
CA THR A 12 26.04 2.64 -3.60
C THR A 12 26.54 4.01 -3.15
N HIS A 13 27.36 4.65 -3.97
CA HIS A 13 27.84 6.00 -3.72
C HIS A 13 26.81 7.02 -4.24
N PHE A 14 26.42 7.96 -3.38
CA PHE A 14 25.50 9.04 -3.69
C PHE A 14 26.15 10.38 -3.36
N ILE A 15 25.90 11.38 -4.20
CA ILE A 15 26.36 12.75 -3.97
C ILE A 15 25.19 13.51 -3.32
N PHE A 16 25.44 14.10 -2.15
CA PHE A 16 24.47 14.92 -1.45
C PHE A 16 25.05 16.31 -1.19
N PRO A 17 24.24 17.38 -1.31
CA PRO A 17 24.61 18.69 -0.81
C PRO A 17 24.93 18.63 0.69
N ARG A 18 25.95 19.37 1.12
CA ARG A 18 26.40 19.38 2.53
C ARG A 18 25.28 19.84 3.47
N GLU A 19 24.52 20.85 3.06
CA GLU A 19 23.42 21.42 3.84
C GLU A 19 22.35 20.36 4.14
N LEU A 20 21.95 19.60 3.13
CA LEU A 20 20.98 18.51 3.29
C LEU A 20 21.48 17.42 4.24
N LEU A 21 22.76 17.06 4.19
CA LEU A 21 23.33 16.09 5.14
C LEU A 21 23.28 16.59 6.59
N LEU A 22 23.50 17.89 6.81
CA LEU A 22 23.42 18.49 8.14
C LEU A 22 21.97 18.51 8.66
N GLU A 23 21.00 18.75 7.79
CA GLU A 23 19.58 18.66 8.16
C GLU A 23 19.18 17.23 8.53
N ILE A 24 19.60 16.25 7.71
CA ILE A 24 19.38 14.84 8.01
C ILE A 24 20.01 14.46 9.35
N ASP A 25 21.21 14.96 9.67
CA ASP A 25 21.85 14.69 10.96
C ASP A 25 21.07 15.25 12.15
N LYS A 26 20.46 16.44 12.01
CA LYS A 26 19.63 17.04 13.06
C LYS A 26 18.39 16.20 13.34
N VAL A 27 17.78 15.62 12.31
CA VAL A 27 16.54 14.85 12.42
C VAL A 27 16.80 13.38 12.79
N ALA A 28 17.67 12.71 12.03
CA ALA A 28 17.95 11.29 12.20
C ALA A 28 18.95 11.01 13.32
N GLY A 29 19.81 11.98 13.66
CA GLY A 29 20.92 11.79 14.60
C GLY A 29 22.14 11.11 13.96
N LYS A 30 23.24 11.08 14.72
CA LYS A 30 24.52 10.53 14.25
C LYS A 30 24.39 9.05 13.87
N ARG A 31 25.07 8.64 12.79
CA ARG A 31 25.14 7.26 12.25
C ARG A 31 23.82 6.67 11.73
N LYS A 32 22.73 7.44 11.65
CA LYS A 32 21.42 6.97 11.16
C LYS A 32 21.05 7.45 9.75
N ARG A 33 21.98 8.11 9.05
CA ARG A 33 21.75 8.64 7.69
C ARG A 33 21.30 7.58 6.68
N SER A 34 21.94 6.41 6.65
CA SER A 34 21.57 5.33 5.72
C SER A 34 20.14 4.85 5.97
N ALA A 35 19.78 4.60 7.24
CA ALA A 35 18.43 4.20 7.61
C ALA A 35 17.39 5.24 7.24
N PHE A 36 17.69 6.53 7.49
CA PHE A 36 16.81 7.64 7.10
C PHE A 36 16.58 7.70 5.59
N VAL A 37 17.66 7.62 4.79
CA VAL A 37 17.56 7.67 3.33
C VAL A 37 16.80 6.46 2.79
N ILE A 38 17.04 5.26 3.32
CA ILE A 38 16.31 4.04 2.93
C ILE A 38 14.81 4.18 3.22
N GLN A 39 14.46 4.67 4.41
CA GLN A 39 13.06 4.89 4.78
C GLN A 39 12.40 5.93 3.88
N ALA A 40 13.03 7.09 3.69
CA ALA A 40 12.51 8.14 2.83
C ALA A 40 12.34 7.69 1.36
N ALA A 41 13.31 6.91 0.86
CA ALA A 41 13.22 6.33 -0.48
C ALA A 41 12.06 5.34 -0.59
N ARG A 42 11.84 4.49 0.43
CA ARG A 42 10.71 3.55 0.47
C ARG A 42 9.38 4.28 0.44
N GLU A 43 9.20 5.27 1.32
CA GLU A 43 7.98 6.08 1.37
C GLU A 43 7.72 6.81 0.05
N LYS A 44 8.77 7.34 -0.60
CA LYS A 44 8.63 8.02 -1.89
C LYS A 44 8.24 7.05 -3.00
N LEU A 45 8.85 5.87 -3.05
CA LEU A 45 8.52 4.83 -4.03
C LEU A 45 7.08 4.35 -3.85
N ASP A 46 6.64 4.13 -2.61
CA ASP A 46 5.28 3.66 -2.35
C ASP A 46 4.25 4.72 -2.75
N LYS A 47 4.51 6.01 -2.49
CA LYS A 47 3.67 7.11 -2.99
C LYS A 47 3.59 7.15 -4.52
N GLN A 48 4.72 6.95 -5.21
CA GLN A 48 4.74 6.94 -6.68
C GLN A 48 3.98 5.75 -7.26
N LYS A 49 4.17 4.56 -6.68
CA LYS A 49 3.40 3.37 -7.07
C LYS A 49 1.91 3.58 -6.86
N PHE A 50 1.54 4.18 -5.74
CA PHE A 50 0.14 4.47 -5.44
C PHE A 50 -0.45 5.45 -6.45
N ASP A 51 0.25 6.52 -6.83
CA ASP A 51 -0.22 7.45 -7.88
C ASP A 51 -0.43 6.73 -9.21
N TRP A 52 0.49 5.85 -9.60
CA TRP A 52 0.34 5.05 -10.81
C TRP A 52 -0.87 4.12 -10.75
N ILE A 53 -1.05 3.39 -9.64
CA ILE A 53 -2.21 2.52 -9.43
C ILE A 53 -3.52 3.31 -9.45
N LEU A 54 -3.56 4.50 -8.85
CA LEU A 54 -4.76 5.34 -8.87
C LEU A 54 -5.14 5.76 -10.29
N ARG A 55 -4.14 6.09 -11.11
CA ARG A 55 -4.38 6.44 -12.53
C ARG A 55 -4.86 5.23 -13.33
N ASP A 56 -4.28 4.06 -13.09
CA ASP A 56 -4.67 2.82 -13.76
C ASP A 56 -6.06 2.33 -13.34
N ALA A 57 -6.37 2.44 -12.05
CA ALA A 57 -7.68 2.10 -11.49
C ALA A 57 -8.76 3.16 -11.77
N ALA A 58 -8.42 4.30 -12.38
CA ALA A 58 -9.39 5.33 -12.73
C ALA A 58 -10.39 4.76 -13.75
N GLY A 59 -11.67 4.75 -13.38
CA GLY A 59 -12.73 4.15 -14.21
C GLY A 59 -12.88 2.63 -14.07
N ALA A 60 -12.09 1.97 -13.20
CA ALA A 60 -12.31 0.57 -12.85
C ALA A 60 -13.72 0.36 -12.27
N TRP A 61 -14.22 1.36 -11.53
CA TRP A 61 -15.58 1.37 -11.02
C TRP A 61 -16.48 2.26 -11.90
N SER A 62 -17.35 1.63 -12.69
CA SER A 62 -18.38 2.33 -13.47
C SER A 62 -19.73 1.60 -13.34
N ASP A 63 -20.83 2.33 -13.49
CA ASP A 63 -22.18 1.75 -13.47
C ASP A 63 -22.38 0.69 -14.57
N LYS A 64 -21.61 0.77 -15.66
CA LYS A 64 -21.63 -0.21 -16.75
C LYS A 64 -20.95 -1.53 -16.34
N ASN A 65 -19.85 -1.45 -15.60
CA ASN A 65 -19.08 -2.61 -15.16
C ASN A 65 -19.64 -3.22 -13.86
N HIS A 66 -20.32 -2.41 -13.03
CA HIS A 66 -20.88 -2.79 -11.73
C HIS A 66 -22.35 -2.35 -11.59
N PRO A 67 -23.28 -2.90 -12.38
CA PRO A 67 -24.70 -2.55 -12.31
C PRO A 67 -25.32 -2.86 -10.93
N GLU A 68 -24.77 -3.84 -10.21
CA GLU A 68 -25.18 -4.21 -8.85
C GLU A 68 -24.92 -3.13 -7.80
N LEU A 69 -24.13 -2.10 -8.14
CA LEU A 69 -23.78 -0.99 -7.25
C LEU A 69 -24.37 0.35 -7.73
N LYS A 70 -25.17 0.34 -8.79
CA LYS A 70 -25.69 1.54 -9.47
C LYS A 70 -26.65 2.39 -8.61
N THR A 71 -27.55 1.75 -7.87
CA THR A 71 -28.51 2.45 -7.01
C THR A 71 -28.36 2.04 -5.55
N LYS A 72 -28.85 2.88 -4.62
CA LYS A 72 -28.88 2.55 -3.18
C LYS A 72 -29.57 1.20 -2.91
N LYS A 73 -30.62 0.86 -3.68
CA LYS A 73 -31.34 -0.41 -3.55
C LYS A 73 -30.50 -1.59 -4.04
N ASP A 74 -29.78 -1.41 -5.14
CA ASP A 74 -28.89 -2.44 -5.69
C ASP A 74 -27.71 -2.70 -4.74
N VAL A 75 -27.08 -1.65 -4.23
CA VAL A 75 -26.03 -1.73 -3.20
C VAL A 75 -26.54 -2.47 -1.95
N ALA A 76 -27.72 -2.13 -1.45
CA ALA A 76 -28.30 -2.81 -0.29
C ALA A 76 -28.55 -4.31 -0.54
N ARG A 77 -28.99 -4.66 -1.76
CA ARG A 77 -29.17 -6.07 -2.18
C ARG A 77 -27.83 -6.79 -2.28
N TYR A 78 -26.83 -6.15 -2.90
CA TYR A 78 -25.48 -6.68 -3.03
C TYR A 78 -24.85 -6.98 -1.66
N ILE A 79 -24.86 -6.00 -0.73
CA ILE A 79 -24.33 -6.16 0.63
C ILE A 79 -25.05 -7.30 1.37
N ARG A 80 -26.38 -7.38 1.26
CA ARG A 80 -27.16 -8.45 1.91
C ARG A 80 -26.74 -9.83 1.41
N ASN A 81 -26.57 -9.98 0.10
CA ASN A 81 -26.14 -11.24 -0.50
C ASN A 81 -24.71 -11.59 -0.09
N PHE A 82 -23.81 -10.60 -0.08
CA PHE A 82 -22.42 -10.79 0.32
C PHE A 82 -22.28 -11.28 1.78
N ARG A 83 -23.09 -10.71 2.69
CA ARG A 83 -23.13 -11.14 4.10
C ARG A 83 -23.65 -12.58 4.22
N LYS A 84 -24.74 -12.92 3.53
CA LYS A 84 -25.27 -14.29 3.51
C LYS A 84 -24.24 -15.32 3.02
N LEU A 85 -23.48 -14.99 1.98
CA LEU A 85 -22.41 -15.87 1.48
C LEU A 85 -21.31 -16.07 2.53
N SER A 86 -20.93 -14.99 3.23
CA SER A 86 -19.94 -15.04 4.31
C SER A 86 -20.42 -15.90 5.49
N ASP A 87 -21.67 -15.71 5.91
CA ASP A 87 -22.29 -16.47 7.01
C ASP A 87 -22.41 -17.96 6.67
N ASN A 88 -22.83 -18.27 5.44
CA ASN A 88 -22.91 -19.65 4.97
C ASN A 88 -21.54 -20.32 4.88
N ARG A 89 -20.49 -19.57 4.48
CA ARG A 89 -19.12 -20.08 4.47
C ARG A 89 -18.64 -20.38 5.89
N LEU A 90 -18.91 -19.49 6.84
CA LEU A 90 -18.55 -19.69 8.24
C LEU A 90 -19.25 -20.94 8.81
N LYS A 91 -20.56 -21.10 8.59
CA LYS A 91 -21.29 -22.30 9.05
C LYS A 91 -20.66 -23.61 8.56
N LYS A 92 -20.29 -23.69 7.28
CA LYS A 92 -19.61 -24.87 6.71
C LYS A 92 -18.23 -25.19 7.30
N LEU A 93 -17.56 -24.22 7.93
CA LEU A 93 -16.25 -24.44 8.56
C LEU A 93 -16.36 -24.90 10.02
N TYR A 94 -17.53 -24.73 10.63
CA TYR A 94 -17.80 -25.05 12.04
C TYR A 94 -18.83 -26.17 12.22
N GLU A 95 -19.38 -26.71 11.13
CA GLU A 95 -20.17 -27.96 11.05
C GLU A 95 -19.28 -29.11 10.60
#